data_AF-A0A178LC30-F1
#
_entry.id   AF-A0A178LC30-F1
#
_cell.length_a   1.000
_cell.length_b   1.000
_cell.length_c   1.000
_cell.angle_alpha   90.00
_cell.angle_beta   90.00
_cell.angle_gamma   90.00
#
_symmetry.space_group_name_H-M   'P 1'
#
loop_
_entity.id
_entity.type
_entity.pdbx_description
1 polymer ?
#
loop_
_entity_poly.entity_id
_entity_poly.type
_entity_poly.pdbx_seq_one_letter_code
_entity_poly.pdbx_strand_id
1 'polypeptide(L)'
;MTVLVEDPLIASMTIKRTLPIHESSRRLRALYRECPRVYGVAVMGDLSRRRWWPLAEILTTDRLDTMFDAGVAETDSRAAVAQQLAATFAHVVIGRVIPLLVLEARAWDTGLENLWVHVDSEGAIDWVGVVDPTVRALADDPFFRPRRVDAGRTGQTGIVALPSEAALTTWIAHRSHRALGPLFNRLAAVCDGAMPVAAMWHIVGGAVVSAATQVPLLAGSSEVVSMRRGQAVLDALVGFGLPVRGMPRMNTGKLLLN
;
A
#
# COMPACT_ATOMS: atom_id res chain seq x y z
N MET A 1 -27.68 10.98 12.27
CA MET A 1 -27.54 9.51 12.41
C MET A 1 -26.88 8.98 11.15
N THR A 2 -25.58 8.72 11.17
CA THR A 2 -24.92 7.99 10.08
C THR A 2 -25.23 6.51 10.26
N VAL A 3 -25.98 5.93 9.33
CA VAL A 3 -26.22 4.49 9.29
C VAL A 3 -24.85 3.82 9.06
N LEU A 4 -24.39 3.03 10.03
CA LEU A 4 -23.24 2.15 9.85
C LEU A 4 -23.64 1.10 8.81
N VAL A 5 -23.33 1.38 7.54
CA VAL A 5 -23.41 0.35 6.49
C VAL A 5 -22.24 -0.58 6.76
N GLU A 6 -22.55 -1.77 7.27
CA GLU A 6 -21.55 -2.79 7.48
C GLU A 6 -21.02 -3.25 6.12
N ASP A 7 -19.72 -3.13 5.91
CA ASP A 7 -19.09 -3.52 4.66
C ASP A 7 -19.18 -5.06 4.49
N PRO A 8 -19.82 -5.57 3.43
CA PRO A 8 -20.13 -7.00 3.32
C PRO A 8 -18.88 -7.88 3.19
N LEU A 9 -17.79 -7.38 2.61
CA LEU A 9 -16.55 -8.15 2.52
C LEU A 9 -15.89 -8.26 3.89
N ILE A 10 -15.89 -7.17 4.66
CA ILE A 10 -15.36 -7.16 6.03
C ILE A 10 -16.23 -8.03 6.94
N ALA A 11 -17.56 -7.93 6.85
CA ALA A 11 -18.50 -8.75 7.61
C ALA A 11 -18.37 -10.25 7.31
N SER A 12 -17.97 -10.61 6.09
CA SER A 12 -17.77 -12.00 5.67
C SER A 12 -16.51 -12.67 6.23
N MET A 13 -15.60 -11.91 6.85
CA MET A 13 -14.33 -12.42 7.37
C MET A 13 -14.56 -13.41 8.53
N THR A 14 -14.03 -14.62 8.41
CA THR A 14 -14.08 -15.64 9.49
C THR A 14 -12.74 -15.74 10.20
N ILE A 15 -12.51 -14.85 11.17
CA ILE A 15 -11.24 -14.77 11.92
C ILE A 15 -11.20 -15.84 13.03
N LYS A 16 -10.54 -16.98 12.77
CA LYS A 16 -10.38 -18.05 13.78
C LYS A 16 -9.43 -17.66 14.91
N ARG A 17 -8.41 -16.86 14.60
CA ARG A 17 -7.41 -16.35 15.54
C ARG A 17 -7.11 -14.89 15.22
N THR A 18 -7.30 -14.01 16.20
CA THR A 18 -6.89 -12.61 16.07
C THR A 18 -5.37 -12.53 16.03
N LEU A 19 -4.84 -11.88 14.99
CA LEU A 19 -3.42 -11.61 14.79
C LEU A 19 -3.18 -10.09 14.89
N PRO A 20 -1.94 -9.64 15.11
CA PRO A 20 -1.61 -8.21 15.16
C PRO A 20 -2.12 -7.41 13.96
N ILE A 21 -2.05 -7.98 12.76
CA ILE A 21 -2.57 -7.33 11.55
C ILE A 21 -4.10 -7.12 11.59
N HIS A 22 -4.87 -8.01 12.25
CA HIS A 22 -6.32 -7.84 12.38
C HIS A 22 -6.66 -6.63 13.25
N GLU A 23 -5.92 -6.45 14.34
CA GLU A 23 -6.10 -5.32 15.25
C GLU A 23 -5.73 -4.01 14.57
N SER A 24 -4.57 -3.97 13.90
CA SER A 24 -4.12 -2.82 13.14
C SER A 24 -5.09 -2.48 12.00
N SER A 25 -5.47 -3.46 11.18
CA SER A 25 -6.44 -3.25 10.09
C SER A 25 -7.81 -2.80 10.60
N ARG A 26 -8.27 -3.25 11.78
CA ARG A 26 -9.51 -2.75 12.40
C ARG A 26 -9.41 -1.25 12.71
N ARG A 27 -8.28 -0.80 13.28
CA ARG A 27 -8.05 0.63 13.56
C ARG A 27 -7.94 1.44 12.27
N LEU A 28 -7.23 0.93 11.27
CA LEU A 28 -7.11 1.59 9.96
C LEU A 28 -8.45 1.73 9.25
N ARG A 29 -9.32 0.70 9.29
CA ARG A 29 -10.70 0.78 8.77
C ARG A 29 -11.54 1.86 9.45
N ALA A 30 -11.28 2.14 10.72
CA ALA A 30 -12.01 3.13 11.49
C ALA A 30 -11.61 4.58 11.16
N LEU A 31 -10.47 4.80 10.47
CA LEU A 31 -10.00 6.14 10.07
C LEU A 31 -10.92 6.79 9.04
N TYR A 32 -11.50 5.98 8.15
CA TYR A 32 -12.45 6.47 7.15
C TYR A 32 -13.60 5.49 7.01
N ARG A 33 -14.65 5.69 7.82
CA ARG A 33 -15.73 4.71 7.99
C ARG A 33 -16.60 4.57 6.76
N GLU A 34 -16.66 5.61 5.94
CA GLU A 34 -17.37 5.65 4.66
C GLU A 34 -16.67 4.78 3.62
N CYS A 35 -15.36 4.60 3.74
CA CYS A 35 -14.54 3.79 2.82
C CYS A 35 -13.54 2.94 3.61
N PRO A 36 -14.00 1.95 4.40
CA PRO A 36 -13.15 1.22 5.34
C PRO A 36 -12.04 0.43 4.63
N ARG A 37 -12.30 0.02 3.39
CA ARG A 37 -11.34 -0.71 2.56
C ARG A 37 -10.13 0.11 2.15
N VAL A 38 -10.10 1.44 2.31
CA VAL A 38 -8.99 2.28 1.81
C VAL A 38 -7.67 1.97 2.52
N TYR A 39 -7.67 1.86 3.86
CA TYR A 39 -6.43 1.69 4.62
C TYR A 39 -6.24 0.29 5.21
N GLY A 40 -7.30 -0.33 5.72
CA GLY A 40 -7.19 -1.65 6.33
C GLY A 40 -7.09 -2.76 5.29
N VAL A 41 -6.22 -3.73 5.52
CA VAL A 41 -6.07 -4.93 4.65
C VAL A 41 -6.83 -6.13 5.20
N ALA A 42 -7.15 -7.06 4.30
CA ALA A 42 -7.65 -8.39 4.64
C ALA A 42 -6.52 -9.38 4.90
N VAL A 43 -6.83 -10.47 5.58
CA VAL A 43 -5.98 -11.67 5.61
C VAL A 43 -6.66 -12.74 4.78
N MET A 44 -5.96 -13.24 3.77
CA MET A 44 -6.54 -14.14 2.77
C MET A 44 -7.03 -15.47 3.36
N GLY A 45 -6.50 -15.86 4.52
CA GLY A 45 -6.96 -17.04 5.27
C GLY A 45 -8.36 -16.91 5.89
N ASP A 46 -8.89 -15.70 5.99
CA ASP A 46 -10.19 -15.42 6.64
C ASP A 46 -11.33 -15.21 5.63
N LEU A 47 -11.06 -15.31 4.33
CA LEU A 47 -11.99 -14.93 3.26
C LEU A 47 -12.24 -16.05 2.25
N SER A 48 -13.40 -16.01 1.59
CA SER A 48 -13.59 -16.72 0.32
C SER A 48 -12.82 -16.01 -0.78
N ARG A 49 -12.22 -16.76 -1.71
CA ARG A 49 -11.41 -16.19 -2.80
C ARG A 49 -12.22 -15.72 -4.01
N ARG A 50 -13.55 -15.55 -3.89
CA ARG A 50 -14.39 -15.04 -4.98
C ARG A 50 -13.99 -13.60 -5.31
N ARG A 51 -13.68 -13.32 -6.58
CA ARG A 51 -13.16 -12.02 -7.08
C ARG A 51 -11.84 -11.57 -6.46
N TRP A 52 -11.14 -12.46 -5.77
CA TRP A 52 -9.79 -12.24 -5.31
C TRP A 52 -8.82 -12.93 -6.25
N TRP A 53 -7.71 -12.28 -6.56
CA TRP A 53 -6.64 -12.89 -7.33
C TRP A 53 -5.27 -12.39 -6.84
N PRO A 54 -4.21 -13.22 -6.95
CA PRO A 54 -2.85 -12.83 -6.58
C PRO A 54 -2.36 -11.68 -7.47
N LEU A 55 -1.85 -10.60 -6.88
CA LEU A 55 -1.37 -9.45 -7.65
C LEU A 55 -0.24 -9.83 -8.62
N ALA A 56 0.54 -10.86 -8.29
CA ALA A 56 1.57 -11.43 -9.16
C ALA A 56 1.04 -11.85 -10.55
N GLU A 57 -0.24 -12.21 -10.67
CA GLU A 57 -0.84 -12.61 -11.96
C GLU A 57 -0.84 -11.48 -13.00
N ILE A 58 -0.69 -10.21 -12.60
CA ILE A 58 -0.49 -9.08 -13.53
C ILE A 58 0.72 -9.30 -14.44
N LEU A 59 1.76 -9.99 -13.94
CA LEU A 59 3.00 -10.18 -14.68
C LEU A 59 2.98 -11.41 -15.59
N THR A 60 2.05 -12.33 -15.37
CA THR A 60 2.06 -13.65 -16.02
C THR A 60 0.83 -13.91 -16.88
N THR A 61 -0.18 -13.05 -16.83
CA THR A 61 -1.43 -13.16 -17.59
C THR A 61 -1.69 -11.90 -18.41
N ASP A 62 -2.75 -11.92 -19.21
CA ASP A 62 -3.26 -10.80 -20.02
C ASP A 62 -4.14 -9.82 -19.22
N ARG A 63 -4.18 -9.99 -17.89
CA ARG A 63 -5.05 -9.19 -17.02
C ARG A 63 -4.75 -7.70 -17.10
N LEU A 64 -3.46 -7.32 -17.15
CA LEU A 64 -3.11 -5.89 -17.25
C LEU A 64 -3.55 -5.29 -18.57
N ASP A 65 -3.36 -6.02 -19.66
CA ASP A 65 -3.74 -5.64 -21.01
C ASP A 65 -5.26 -5.44 -21.04
N THR A 66 -6.03 -6.38 -20.48
CA THR A 66 -7.48 -6.30 -20.39
C THR A 66 -7.94 -5.09 -19.55
N MET A 67 -7.33 -4.85 -18.39
CA MET A 67 -7.64 -3.69 -17.55
C MET A 67 -7.32 -2.37 -18.26
N PHE A 68 -6.21 -2.33 -18.99
CA PHE A 68 -5.78 -1.15 -19.72
C PHE A 68 -6.70 -0.88 -20.92
N ASP A 69 -6.99 -1.89 -21.73
CA ASP A 69 -7.86 -1.76 -22.91
C ASP A 69 -9.29 -1.38 -22.52
N ALA A 70 -9.82 -1.96 -21.44
CA ALA A 70 -11.12 -1.56 -20.88
C ALA A 70 -11.14 -0.09 -20.46
N GLY A 71 -10.11 0.38 -19.74
CA GLY A 71 -10.00 1.78 -19.35
C GLY A 71 -9.85 2.73 -20.54
N VAL A 72 -9.14 2.31 -21.59
CA VAL A 72 -8.98 3.11 -22.82
C VAL A 72 -10.31 3.19 -23.56
N ALA A 73 -11.07 2.10 -23.63
CA ALA A 73 -12.39 2.09 -24.25
C ALA A 73 -13.38 3.03 -23.54
N GLU A 74 -13.23 3.25 -22.24
CA GLU A 74 -14.09 4.15 -21.45
C GLU A 74 -13.66 5.62 -21.54
N THR A 75 -12.35 5.90 -21.48
CA THR A 75 -11.81 7.27 -21.31
C THR A 75 -11.26 7.90 -22.58
N ASP A 76 -11.02 7.10 -23.62
CA ASP A 76 -10.30 7.47 -24.85
C ASP A 76 -8.91 8.09 -24.58
N SER A 77 -8.30 7.79 -23.42
CA SER A 77 -7.02 8.38 -23.01
C SER A 77 -6.07 7.37 -22.38
N ARG A 78 -5.14 6.87 -23.21
CA ARG A 78 -4.07 5.95 -22.79
C ARG A 78 -3.23 6.49 -21.64
N ALA A 79 -2.92 7.79 -21.65
CA ALA A 79 -2.13 8.44 -20.61
C ALA A 79 -2.89 8.51 -19.29
N ALA A 80 -4.18 8.84 -19.32
CA ALA A 80 -5.02 8.87 -18.11
C ALA A 80 -5.15 7.48 -17.48
N VAL A 81 -5.37 6.45 -18.31
CA VAL A 81 -5.47 5.06 -17.86
C VAL A 81 -4.14 4.56 -17.27
N ALA A 82 -3.01 4.86 -17.94
CA ALA A 82 -1.69 4.53 -17.41
C ALA A 82 -1.44 5.19 -16.05
N GLN A 83 -1.78 6.47 -15.90
CA GLN A 83 -1.66 7.19 -14.64
C GLN A 83 -2.56 6.59 -13.55
N GLN A 84 -3.80 6.25 -13.88
CA GLN A 84 -4.75 5.65 -12.95
C GLN A 84 -4.26 4.28 -12.48
N LEU A 85 -3.83 3.39 -13.38
CA LEU A 85 -3.31 2.07 -13.01
C LEU A 85 -2.02 2.19 -12.19
N ALA A 86 -1.12 3.12 -12.53
CA ALA A 86 0.08 3.38 -11.74
C ALA A 86 -0.27 3.87 -10.32
N ALA A 87 -1.27 4.75 -10.18
CA ALA A 87 -1.77 5.20 -8.89
C ALA A 87 -2.42 4.07 -8.08
N THR A 88 -3.21 3.20 -8.73
CA THR A 88 -3.79 2.01 -8.12
C THR A 88 -2.70 1.07 -7.59
N PHE A 89 -1.68 0.75 -8.39
CA PHE A 89 -0.57 -0.10 -7.93
C PHE A 89 0.22 0.55 -6.80
N ALA A 90 0.54 1.84 -6.89
CA ALA A 90 1.20 2.57 -5.82
C ALA A 90 0.37 2.50 -4.52
N HIS A 91 -0.94 2.71 -4.60
CA HIS A 91 -1.81 2.65 -3.44
C HIS A 91 -1.90 1.23 -2.85
N VAL A 92 -2.07 0.21 -3.69
CA VAL A 92 -2.14 -1.21 -3.31
C VAL A 92 -0.87 -1.65 -2.59
N VAL A 93 0.30 -1.31 -3.15
CA VAL A 93 1.58 -1.83 -2.64
C VAL A 93 2.10 -1.01 -1.46
N ILE A 94 2.18 0.32 -1.58
CA ILE A 94 2.82 1.15 -0.55
C ILE A 94 1.83 2.09 0.15
N GLY A 95 0.87 2.65 -0.56
CA GLY A 95 -0.08 3.61 0.02
C GLY A 95 -0.86 3.05 1.21
N ARG A 96 -1.09 1.74 1.28
CA ARG A 96 -1.79 1.06 2.39
C ARG A 96 -0.91 0.69 3.58
N VAL A 97 0.40 0.51 3.39
CA VAL A 97 1.30 0.21 4.51
C VAL A 97 1.76 1.48 5.24
N ILE A 98 1.82 2.62 4.54
CA ILE A 98 2.24 3.90 5.13
C ILE A 98 1.35 4.33 6.31
N PRO A 99 0.01 4.26 6.25
CA PRO A 99 -0.86 4.53 7.40
C PRO A 99 -0.47 3.72 8.64
N LEU A 100 -0.12 2.44 8.45
CA LEU A 100 0.30 1.56 9.55
C LEU A 100 1.66 1.98 10.13
N LEU A 101 2.60 2.35 9.26
CA LEU A 101 3.91 2.84 9.67
C LEU A 101 3.79 4.14 10.47
N VAL A 102 3.06 5.13 9.95
CA VAL A 102 3.02 6.46 10.55
C VAL A 102 2.30 6.44 11.90
N LEU A 103 1.22 5.66 12.03
CA LEU A 103 0.45 5.56 13.26
C LEU A 103 1.06 4.61 14.28
N GLU A 104 1.53 3.44 13.85
CA GLU A 104 1.86 2.34 14.78
C GLU A 104 3.32 1.90 14.73
N ALA A 105 4.15 2.47 13.85
CA ALA A 105 5.52 1.98 13.61
C ALA A 105 5.54 0.48 13.24
N ARG A 106 4.54 0.06 12.47
CA ARG A 106 4.33 -1.32 12.02
C ARG A 106 4.29 -1.38 10.50
N ALA A 107 4.56 -2.55 9.94
CA ALA A 107 4.38 -2.82 8.52
C ALA A 107 4.07 -4.30 8.25
N TRP A 108 3.15 -4.57 7.34
CA TRP A 108 2.98 -5.89 6.73
C TRP A 108 3.81 -5.97 5.44
N ASP A 109 3.99 -7.17 4.90
CA ASP A 109 4.87 -7.39 3.74
C ASP A 109 4.20 -6.99 2.42
N THR A 110 4.76 -5.96 1.78
CA THR A 110 4.30 -5.39 0.51
C THR A 110 4.82 -6.14 -0.73
N GLY A 111 5.51 -7.26 -0.53
CA GLY A 111 5.97 -8.12 -1.61
C GLY A 111 4.83 -8.64 -2.49
N LEU A 112 5.11 -8.74 -3.78
CA LEU A 112 4.13 -9.13 -4.80
C LEU A 112 3.54 -10.52 -4.55
N GLU A 113 4.35 -11.44 -4.03
CA GLU A 113 3.97 -12.79 -3.63
C GLU A 113 3.00 -12.83 -2.43
N ASN A 114 2.99 -11.76 -1.63
CA ASN A 114 2.13 -11.66 -0.47
C ASN A 114 0.78 -11.01 -0.78
N LEU A 115 0.71 -10.26 -1.88
CA LEU A 115 -0.41 -9.40 -2.20
C LEU A 115 -1.48 -10.11 -3.03
N TRP A 116 -2.73 -9.98 -2.58
CA TRP A 116 -3.92 -10.31 -3.32
C TRP A 116 -4.78 -9.07 -3.43
N VAL A 117 -5.51 -8.95 -4.54
CA VAL A 117 -6.44 -7.84 -4.77
C VAL A 117 -7.84 -8.36 -5.00
N HIS A 118 -8.81 -7.64 -4.44
CA HIS A 118 -10.22 -7.83 -4.75
C HIS A 118 -10.59 -6.87 -5.87
N VAL A 119 -11.47 -7.31 -6.76
CA VAL A 119 -12.09 -6.45 -7.77
C VAL A 119 -13.58 -6.31 -7.50
N ASP A 120 -14.08 -5.09 -7.67
CA ASP A 120 -15.50 -4.79 -7.53
C ASP A 120 -16.32 -5.31 -8.73
N SER A 121 -17.57 -4.88 -8.85
CA SER A 121 -18.45 -5.25 -9.96
C SER A 121 -18.05 -4.62 -11.29
N GLU A 122 -17.29 -3.52 -11.27
CA GLU A 122 -16.81 -2.79 -12.45
C GLU A 122 -15.42 -3.30 -12.87
N GLY A 123 -14.83 -4.21 -12.10
CA GLY A 123 -13.51 -4.78 -12.38
C GLY A 123 -12.35 -3.94 -11.86
N ALA A 124 -12.63 -2.85 -11.13
CA ALA A 124 -11.61 -2.02 -10.50
C ALA A 124 -11.11 -2.65 -9.21
N ILE A 125 -9.82 -2.47 -8.91
CA ILE A 125 -9.23 -2.93 -7.65
C ILE A 125 -9.72 -2.04 -6.51
N ASP A 126 -10.50 -2.61 -5.60
CA ASP A 126 -11.13 -1.87 -4.49
C ASP A 126 -10.58 -2.30 -3.12
N TRP A 127 -9.92 -3.46 -3.02
CA TRP A 127 -9.35 -3.93 -1.76
C TRP A 127 -8.10 -4.79 -1.91
N VAL A 128 -7.37 -4.94 -0.81
CA VAL A 128 -6.08 -5.64 -0.74
C VAL A 128 -6.09 -6.61 0.44
N GLY A 129 -5.57 -7.80 0.19
CA GLY A 129 -5.39 -8.85 1.16
C GLY A 129 -3.95 -9.37 1.17
N VAL A 130 -3.52 -9.88 2.32
CA VAL A 130 -2.19 -10.49 2.48
C VAL A 130 -2.29 -11.98 2.80
N VAL A 131 -1.33 -12.77 2.30
CA VAL A 131 -1.25 -14.21 2.55
C VAL A 131 -0.48 -14.51 3.84
N ASP A 132 0.70 -13.92 4.01
CA ASP A 132 1.47 -13.85 5.25
C ASP A 132 0.99 -12.66 6.08
N PRO A 133 0.27 -12.91 7.19
CA PRO A 133 -0.24 -11.86 8.08
C PRO A 133 0.82 -11.30 9.03
N THR A 134 2.09 -11.72 8.92
CA THR A 134 3.14 -11.33 9.86
C THR A 134 3.48 -9.84 9.73
N VAL A 135 3.40 -9.13 10.86
CA VAL A 135 3.73 -7.71 10.95
C VAL A 135 5.19 -7.53 11.40
N ARG A 136 5.86 -6.50 10.91
CA ARG A 136 7.17 -6.03 11.38
C ARG A 136 6.94 -4.78 12.21
N ALA A 137 7.54 -4.69 13.38
CA ALA A 137 7.35 -3.56 14.29
C ALA A 137 8.66 -3.21 15.00
N LEU A 138 8.71 -2.05 15.66
CA LEU A 138 9.83 -1.71 16.52
C LEU A 138 9.83 -2.55 17.79
N ALA A 139 11.01 -2.74 18.40
CA ALA A 139 11.15 -3.54 19.62
C ALA A 139 10.39 -2.97 20.83
N ASP A 140 10.06 -1.67 20.84
CA ASP A 140 9.29 -0.99 21.88
C ASP A 140 7.76 -1.09 21.68
N ASP A 141 7.31 -1.78 20.62
CA ASP A 141 5.91 -2.00 20.34
C ASP A 141 5.19 -2.60 21.57
N PRO A 142 4.01 -2.08 21.95
CA PRO A 142 3.25 -2.57 23.11
C PRO A 142 2.97 -4.07 23.10
N PHE A 143 2.97 -4.73 21.94
CA PHE A 143 2.81 -6.17 21.80
C PHE A 143 3.93 -6.96 22.49
N PHE A 144 5.17 -6.46 22.47
CA PHE A 144 6.32 -7.14 23.07
C PHE A 144 6.43 -6.92 24.58
N ARG A 145 5.59 -6.06 25.16
CA ARG A 145 5.56 -5.86 26.61
C ARG A 145 5.02 -7.13 27.30
N PRO A 146 5.64 -7.59 28.41
CA PRO A 146 5.17 -8.78 29.11
C PRO A 146 3.71 -8.63 29.53
N ARG A 147 2.82 -9.44 28.94
CA ARG A 147 1.43 -9.55 29.42
C ARG A 147 1.43 -10.48 30.64
N ARG A 148 0.84 -10.03 31.75
CA ARG A 148 0.76 -10.76 33.04
C ARG A 148 0.10 -12.15 32.98
N VAL A 149 -0.36 -12.62 31.81
CA VAL A 149 -1.25 -13.80 31.68
C VAL A 149 -0.78 -14.86 30.66
N ASP A 150 0.26 -14.61 29.85
CA ASP A 150 0.62 -15.50 28.73
C ASP A 150 1.90 -16.34 28.96
N ALA A 151 2.03 -16.94 30.15
CA ALA A 151 3.00 -18.00 30.40
C ALA A 151 2.53 -19.31 29.72
N GLY A 152 2.62 -19.40 28.39
CA GLY A 152 2.32 -20.66 27.69
C GLY A 152 2.05 -20.61 26.19
N ARG A 153 2.09 -19.46 25.53
CA ARG A 153 1.81 -19.36 24.07
C ARG A 153 3.08 -19.06 23.26
N THR A 154 3.95 -20.05 23.12
CA THR A 154 5.16 -20.00 22.27
C THR A 154 4.89 -20.30 20.80
N GLY A 155 3.76 -19.83 20.24
CA GLY A 155 3.35 -20.11 18.86
C GLY A 155 3.17 -18.83 18.05
N GLN A 156 4.01 -18.66 17.00
CA GLN A 156 3.98 -17.62 15.95
C GLN A 156 3.17 -16.38 16.36
N THR A 157 3.86 -15.40 16.94
CA THR A 157 3.29 -14.16 17.48
C THR A 157 2.64 -13.27 16.40
N GLY A 158 2.76 -13.61 15.11
CA GLY A 158 2.25 -12.82 14.00
C GLY A 158 2.89 -11.44 13.89
N ILE A 159 3.98 -11.20 14.64
CA ILE A 159 4.73 -9.96 14.66
C ILE A 159 6.20 -10.24 14.99
N VAL A 160 7.09 -9.53 14.30
CA VAL A 160 8.55 -9.64 14.39
C VAL A 160 9.13 -8.26 14.69
N ALA A 161 10.05 -8.19 15.65
CA ALA A 161 10.74 -6.96 16.00
C ALA A 161 11.86 -6.66 14.99
N LEU A 162 11.96 -5.40 14.58
CA LEU A 162 13.10 -4.85 13.86
C LEU A 162 13.94 -3.95 14.79
N PRO A 163 15.26 -3.85 14.55
CA PRO A 163 16.17 -3.19 15.48
C PRO A 163 16.02 -1.67 15.53
N SER A 164 15.43 -1.04 14.51
CA SER A 164 15.27 0.41 14.43
C SER A 164 14.20 0.82 13.41
N GLU A 165 13.78 2.08 13.48
CA GLU A 165 12.93 2.68 12.46
C GLU A 165 13.59 2.69 11.08
N ALA A 166 14.91 2.92 11.01
CA ALA A 166 15.64 2.87 9.74
C ALA A 166 15.56 1.46 9.11
N ALA A 167 15.65 0.40 9.92
CA ALA A 167 15.46 -0.96 9.42
C ALA A 167 14.04 -1.19 8.91
N LEU A 168 13.02 -0.69 9.61
CA LEU A 168 11.62 -0.79 9.21
C LEU A 168 11.33 -0.03 7.90
N THR A 169 11.76 1.22 7.78
CA THR A 169 11.51 2.04 6.58
C THR A 169 12.28 1.53 5.37
N THR A 170 13.53 1.08 5.57
CA THR A 170 14.33 0.44 4.51
C THR A 170 13.69 -0.86 4.05
N TRP A 171 13.16 -1.67 4.97
CA TRP A 171 12.47 -2.91 4.64
C TRP A 171 11.19 -2.65 3.83
N ILE A 172 10.35 -1.69 4.25
CA ILE A 172 9.17 -1.26 3.48
C ILE A 172 9.57 -0.82 2.08
N ALA A 173 10.54 0.10 1.98
CA ALA A 173 11.02 0.61 0.70
C ALA A 173 11.52 -0.51 -0.22
N HIS A 174 12.28 -1.47 0.32
CA HIS A 174 12.82 -2.58 -0.45
C HIS A 174 11.70 -3.50 -0.95
N ARG A 175 10.77 -3.90 -0.08
CA ARG A 175 9.65 -4.80 -0.46
C ARG A 175 8.71 -4.14 -1.47
N SER A 176 8.38 -2.87 -1.25
CA SER A 176 7.57 -2.09 -2.19
C SER A 176 8.29 -1.88 -3.52
N HIS A 177 9.61 -1.67 -3.52
CA HIS A 177 10.40 -1.58 -4.75
C HIS A 177 10.35 -2.88 -5.56
N ARG A 178 10.59 -4.02 -4.89
CA ARG A 178 10.59 -5.35 -5.53
C ARG A 178 9.22 -5.73 -6.10
N ALA A 179 8.14 -5.19 -5.55
CA ALA A 179 6.79 -5.37 -6.09
C ALA A 179 6.47 -4.38 -7.23
N LEU A 180 6.69 -3.07 -7.02
CA LEU A 180 6.30 -2.03 -7.97
C LEU A 180 7.17 -1.97 -9.22
N GLY A 181 8.47 -2.27 -9.13
CA GLY A 181 9.37 -2.23 -10.28
C GLY A 181 8.88 -3.10 -11.45
N PRO A 182 8.64 -4.41 -11.24
CA PRO A 182 8.05 -5.27 -12.27
C PRO A 182 6.68 -4.82 -12.76
N LEU A 183 5.80 -4.35 -11.86
CA LEU A 183 4.46 -3.87 -12.22
C LEU A 183 4.53 -2.64 -13.14
N PHE A 184 5.40 -1.67 -12.82
CA PHE A 184 5.58 -0.47 -13.63
C PHE A 184 6.26 -0.75 -14.96
N ASN A 185 7.23 -1.68 -15.01
CA ASN A 185 7.82 -2.10 -16.28
C ASN A 185 6.77 -2.79 -17.17
N ARG A 186 5.92 -3.65 -16.58
CA ARG A 186 4.83 -4.30 -17.33
C ARG A 186 3.79 -3.29 -17.81
N LEU A 187 3.41 -2.33 -16.97
CA LEU A 187 2.48 -1.25 -17.34
C LEU A 187 3.05 -0.36 -18.45
N ALA A 188 4.34 -0.01 -18.38
CA ALA A 188 5.00 0.79 -19.42
C ALA A 188 5.00 0.08 -20.78
N ALA A 189 5.14 -1.25 -20.78
CA ALA A 189 5.03 -2.05 -22.00
C ALA A 189 3.60 -2.09 -22.55
N VAL A 190 2.59 -2.27 -21.68
CA VAL A 190 1.17 -2.30 -22.09
C VAL A 190 0.70 -0.93 -22.61
N CYS A 191 1.11 0.15 -21.96
CA CYS A 191 0.67 1.50 -22.33
C CYS A 191 1.43 2.08 -23.54
N ASP A 192 2.40 1.35 -24.11
CA ASP A 192 3.20 1.73 -25.28
C ASP A 192 3.82 3.14 -25.13
N GLY A 193 4.49 3.36 -24.00
CA GLY A 193 5.17 4.64 -23.74
C GLY A 193 4.26 5.82 -23.40
N ALA A 194 2.94 5.62 -23.26
CA ALA A 194 2.02 6.68 -22.83
C ALA A 194 2.38 7.29 -21.46
N MET A 195 3.17 6.58 -20.65
CA MET A 195 3.71 7.09 -19.38
C MET A 195 5.09 6.50 -19.09
N PRO A 196 6.10 7.32 -18.76
CA PRO A 196 7.41 6.82 -18.37
C PRO A 196 7.41 6.24 -16.95
N VAL A 197 8.18 5.17 -16.71
CA VAL A 197 8.32 4.52 -15.39
C VAL A 197 8.73 5.52 -14.30
N ALA A 198 9.57 6.50 -14.61
CA ALA A 198 9.96 7.54 -13.66
C ALA A 198 8.74 8.36 -13.15
N ALA A 199 7.76 8.64 -14.03
CA ALA A 199 6.54 9.33 -13.60
C ALA A 199 5.67 8.44 -12.69
N MET A 200 5.69 7.12 -12.88
CA MET A 200 4.99 6.17 -11.99
C MET A 200 5.62 6.17 -10.59
N TRP A 201 6.95 6.29 -10.49
CA TRP A 201 7.64 6.47 -9.20
C TRP A 201 7.35 7.82 -8.53
N HIS A 202 7.14 8.90 -9.28
CA HIS A 202 6.66 10.15 -8.69
C HIS A 202 5.28 9.99 -8.03
N ILE A 203 4.39 9.17 -8.61
CA ILE A 203 3.09 8.84 -8.00
C ILE A 203 3.29 8.10 -6.68
N VAL A 204 4.25 7.18 -6.60
CA VAL A 204 4.62 6.51 -5.34
C VAL A 204 5.03 7.54 -4.28
N GLY A 205 5.88 8.50 -4.66
CA GLY A 205 6.27 9.60 -3.77
C GLY A 205 5.07 10.40 -3.27
N GLY A 206 4.18 10.79 -4.19
CA GLY A 206 2.93 11.48 -3.87
C GLY A 206 2.04 10.68 -2.92
N ALA A 207 1.90 9.36 -3.12
CA ALA A 207 1.12 8.50 -2.25
C ALA A 207 1.67 8.45 -0.82
N VAL A 208 3.00 8.37 -0.66
CA VAL A 208 3.65 8.39 0.67
C VAL A 208 3.43 9.73 1.37
N VAL A 209 3.64 10.84 0.68
CA VAL A 209 3.46 12.19 1.26
C VAL A 209 1.99 12.42 1.64
N SER A 210 1.06 12.08 0.76
CA SER A 210 -0.38 12.23 1.01
C SER A 210 -0.81 11.41 2.22
N ALA A 211 -0.42 10.13 2.31
CA ALA A 211 -0.74 9.30 3.46
C ALA A 211 -0.12 9.84 4.76
N ALA A 212 1.16 10.22 4.75
CA ALA A 212 1.86 10.75 5.92
C ALA A 212 1.31 12.10 6.41
N THR A 213 0.58 12.83 5.57
CA THR A 213 -0.05 14.12 5.89
C THR A 213 -1.51 13.96 6.31
N GLN A 214 -2.29 13.14 5.59
CA GLN A 214 -3.74 13.02 5.80
C GLN A 214 -4.09 12.07 6.95
N VAL A 215 -3.41 10.93 7.05
CA VAL A 215 -3.66 9.92 8.09
C VAL A 215 -3.54 10.47 9.51
N PRO A 216 -2.51 11.26 9.89
CA PRO A 216 -2.43 11.78 11.24
C PRO A 216 -3.58 12.73 11.59
N LEU A 217 -4.10 13.51 10.63
CA LEU A 217 -5.26 14.37 10.82
C LEU A 217 -6.51 13.55 11.10
N LEU A 218 -6.73 12.47 10.36
CA LEU A 218 -7.85 11.53 10.58
C LEU A 218 -7.76 10.82 11.94
N ALA A 219 -6.54 10.53 12.39
CA ALA A 219 -6.29 9.79 13.63
C ALA A 219 -6.14 10.69 14.88
N GLY A 220 -6.07 12.01 14.73
CA GLY A 220 -5.73 12.93 15.83
C GLY A 220 -4.34 12.66 16.42
N SER A 221 -3.37 12.30 15.58
CA SER A 221 -2.02 11.90 16.00
C SER A 221 -0.95 12.90 15.54
N SER A 222 0.31 12.70 15.97
CA SER A 222 1.40 13.63 15.66
C SER A 222 1.74 13.66 14.16
N GLU A 223 1.55 14.83 13.54
CA GLU A 223 1.98 15.10 12.17
C GLU A 223 3.49 15.03 12.02
N VAL A 224 4.26 15.52 12.99
CA VAL A 224 5.73 15.55 12.95
C VAL A 224 6.30 14.13 12.88
N VAL A 225 5.82 13.23 13.74
CA VAL A 225 6.28 11.82 13.74
C VAL A 225 5.88 11.14 12.43
N SER A 226 4.66 11.41 11.95
CA SER A 226 4.13 10.82 10.71
C SER A 226 4.91 11.26 9.48
N MET A 227 5.18 12.55 9.34
CA MET A 227 5.97 13.11 8.25
C MET A 227 7.41 12.60 8.29
N ARG A 228 8.06 12.54 9.46
CA ARG A 228 9.42 12.01 9.60
C ARG A 228 9.51 10.56 9.12
N ARG A 229 8.55 9.71 9.49
CA ARG A 229 8.50 8.31 9.04
C ARG A 229 8.24 8.20 7.53
N GLY A 230 7.33 9.01 7.00
CA GLY A 230 7.09 9.10 5.56
C GLY A 230 8.35 9.50 4.78
N GLN A 231 9.06 10.54 5.25
CA GLN A 231 10.32 10.98 4.65
C GLN A 231 11.40 9.89 4.73
N ALA A 232 11.52 9.18 5.85
CA ALA A 232 12.49 8.09 5.97
C ALA A 232 12.23 6.93 4.98
N VAL A 233 10.99 6.68 4.56
CA VAL A 233 10.68 5.75 3.45
C VAL A 233 11.10 6.34 2.11
N LEU A 234 10.83 7.63 1.86
CA LEU A 234 11.25 8.31 0.64
C LEU A 234 12.77 8.35 0.50
N ASP A 235 13.49 8.62 1.58
CA ASP A 235 14.95 8.59 1.64
C ASP A 235 15.49 7.20 1.29
N ALA A 236 14.88 6.13 1.82
CA ALA A 236 15.27 4.77 1.48
C ALA A 236 15.01 4.44 0.00
N LEU A 237 13.86 4.85 -0.56
CA LEU A 237 13.56 4.69 -1.98
C LEU A 237 14.55 5.45 -2.88
N VAL A 238 14.89 6.70 -2.52
CA VAL A 238 15.93 7.49 -3.20
C VAL A 238 17.30 6.81 -3.07
N GLY A 239 17.62 6.24 -1.91
CA GLY A 239 18.84 5.46 -1.69
C GLY A 239 18.95 4.22 -2.59
N PHE A 240 17.82 3.67 -3.04
CA PHE A 240 17.77 2.62 -4.06
C PHE A 240 17.81 3.15 -5.51
N GLY A 241 17.96 4.46 -5.71
CA GLY A 241 18.01 5.11 -7.01
C GLY A 241 16.66 5.42 -7.64
N LEU A 242 15.56 5.38 -6.87
CA LEU A 242 14.21 5.57 -7.40
C LEU A 242 13.81 7.06 -7.46
N PRO A 243 13.26 7.55 -8.58
CA PRO A 243 12.84 8.94 -8.74
C PRO A 243 11.47 9.16 -8.08
N VAL A 244 11.41 9.06 -6.75
CA VAL A 244 10.17 9.28 -5.97
C VAL A 244 9.99 10.72 -5.55
N ARG A 245 11.03 11.54 -5.69
CA ARG A 245 10.96 12.99 -5.53
C ARG A 245 10.81 13.58 -6.93
N GLY A 246 9.79 14.42 -7.11
CA GLY A 246 9.60 15.12 -8.37
C GLY A 246 10.91 15.77 -8.81
N MET A 247 11.29 15.59 -10.07
CA MET A 247 12.31 16.44 -10.66
C MET A 247 11.90 17.90 -10.42
N PRO A 248 12.79 18.79 -9.92
CA PRO A 248 12.53 20.20 -10.08
C PRO A 248 12.28 20.41 -11.57
N ARG A 249 11.19 21.12 -11.92
CA ARG A 249 10.96 21.52 -13.31
C ARG A 249 12.30 22.05 -13.81
N MET A 250 12.94 21.36 -14.75
CA MET A 250 14.01 21.99 -15.51
C MET A 250 13.34 23.24 -16.07
N ASN A 251 13.76 24.40 -15.58
CA ASN A 251 13.49 25.65 -16.24
C ASN A 251 14.14 25.47 -17.61
N THR A 252 13.37 24.96 -18.58
CA THR A 252 13.68 25.10 -19.99
C THR A 252 13.82 26.60 -20.15
N GLY A 253 15.07 27.06 -20.14
CA GLY A 253 15.38 28.46 -20.16
C GLY A 253 14.55 29.06 -21.29
N LYS A 254 13.75 30.07 -20.96
CA LYS A 254 13.47 31.10 -21.94
C LYS A 254 14.84 31.63 -22.32
N LEU A 255 15.41 31.06 -23.38
CA LEU A 255 16.31 31.78 -24.27
C LEU A 255 15.49 32.98 -24.73
N LEU A 256 15.59 34.06 -23.98
CA LEU A 256 15.25 35.39 -24.45
C LEU A 256 16.27 35.70 -25.54
N LEU A 257 15.99 35.21 -26.74
CA LEU A 257 16.41 35.85 -27.96
C LEU A 257 15.44 37.00 -28.16
N ASN A 258 15.88 38.17 -27.70
CA ASN A 258 15.72 39.50 -28.31
C ASN A 258 16.35 40.54 -27.40
#